data_AF-A0AAX3FH14-F1
#
_entry.id   AF-A0AAX3FH14-F1
#
_cell.length_a   1.000
_cell.length_b   1.000
_cell.length_c   1.000
_cell.angle_alpha   90.00
_cell.angle_beta   90.00
_cell.angle_gamma   90.00
#
_symmetry.space_group_name_H-M   'P 1'
#
loop_
_entity.id
_entity.type
_entity.pdbx_description
1 polymer ?
#
loop_
_entity_poly.entity_id
_entity_poly.type
_entity_poly.pdbx_seq_one_letter_code
_entity_poly.pdbx_strand_id
1 'polypeptide(L)' 'MLSTLSTKAYIAVTEGIRSFKENQKGVTAIEYGLIAVALAILIIAVFYNEDGFIVKLKEKFGTLTESINSATGDKLKVK' A
#
# COMPACT_ATOMS: atom_id res chain seq x y z
N MET A 1 -54.12 -18.81 -8.87
CA MET A 1 -53.66 -17.86 -7.82
C MET A 1 -52.69 -18.50 -6.84
N LEU A 2 -52.95 -19.71 -6.32
CA LEU A 2 -52.01 -20.36 -5.39
C LEU A 2 -50.68 -20.77 -6.06
N SER A 3 -50.75 -21.32 -7.28
CA SER A 3 -49.57 -21.67 -8.09
C SER A 3 -48.69 -20.48 -8.45
N THR A 4 -49.29 -19.32 -8.71
CA THR A 4 -48.56 -18.08 -8.98
C THR A 4 -47.89 -17.51 -7.72
N LEU A 5 -48.48 -17.74 -6.54
CA LEU A 5 -47.90 -17.37 -5.25
C LEU A 5 -46.73 -18.29 -4.89
N SER A 6 -46.88 -19.60 -5.05
CA SER A 6 -45.82 -20.57 -4.78
C SER A 6 -44.62 -20.36 -5.70
N THR A 7 -44.84 -20.08 -6.98
CA THR A 7 -43.75 -19.77 -7.92
C THR A 7 -43.05 -18.45 -7.56
N LYS A 8 -43.80 -17.40 -7.18
CA LYS A 8 -43.20 -16.14 -6.71
C LYS A 8 -42.37 -16.34 -5.44
N ALA A 9 -42.85 -17.14 -4.50
CA ALA A 9 -42.10 -17.48 -3.29
C ALA A 9 -40.83 -18.26 -3.62
N TYR A 10 -40.92 -19.27 -4.50
CA TYR A 10 -39.77 -20.05 -4.95
C TYR A 10 -38.70 -19.17 -5.64
N ILE A 11 -39.12 -18.26 -6.52
CA ILE A 11 -38.22 -17.31 -7.19
C ILE A 11 -37.58 -16.36 -6.17
N ALA A 12 -38.36 -15.78 -5.25
CA ALA A 12 -37.84 -14.84 -4.26
C ALA A 12 -36.78 -15.48 -3.35
N VAL A 13 -36.99 -16.72 -2.93
CA VAL A 13 -36.01 -17.46 -2.12
C VAL A 13 -34.75 -17.80 -2.92
N THR A 14 -34.92 -18.30 -4.15
CA THR A 14 -33.78 -18.68 -5.01
C THR A 14 -32.93 -17.46 -5.38
N GLU A 15 -33.57 -16.36 -5.77
CA GLU A 15 -32.87 -15.10 -6.09
C GLU A 15 -32.26 -14.45 -4.84
N GLY A 16 -32.88 -14.59 -3.66
CA GLY A 16 -32.29 -14.15 -2.40
C GLY A 16 -30.98 -14.87 -2.08
N ILE A 17 -30.94 -16.20 -2.25
CA ILE A 17 -29.72 -16.99 -2.04
C ILE A 17 -28.66 -16.65 -3.08
N ARG A 18 -29.07 -16.49 -4.35
CA ARG A 18 -28.15 -16.09 -5.43
C ARG A 18 -27.53 -14.72 -5.16
N SER A 19 -28.37 -13.73 -4.83
CA SER A 19 -27.92 -12.38 -4.49
C SER A 19 -27.00 -12.36 -3.29
N PHE A 20 -27.26 -13.20 -2.27
CA PHE A 20 -26.38 -13.34 -1.10
C PHE A 20 -25.02 -13.95 -1.47
N LYS A 21 -25.00 -15.01 -2.29
CA LYS A 21 -23.76 -15.64 -2.75
C LYS A 21 -22.91 -14.69 -3.62
N GLU A 22 -23.56 -13.89 -4.45
CA GLU A 22 -22.92 -12.89 -5.32
C GLU A 22 -22.64 -11.56 -4.58
N ASN A 23 -23.01 -11.45 -3.30
CA ASN A 23 -22.86 -10.22 -2.54
C ASN A 23 -21.41 -9.96 -2.15
N GLN A 24 -20.77 -9.02 -2.82
CA GLN A 24 -19.40 -8.56 -2.52
C GLN A 24 -19.36 -7.36 -1.55
N LYS A 25 -20.50 -6.93 -1.00
CA LYS A 25 -20.54 -5.82 -0.04
C LYS A 25 -19.75 -6.19 1.22
N GLY A 26 -18.63 -5.51 1.46
CA GLY A 26 -17.75 -5.72 2.62
C GLY A 26 -16.47 -6.50 2.31
N VAL A 27 -16.46 -7.31 1.25
CA VAL A 27 -15.25 -8.03 0.77
C VAL A 27 -14.17 -7.02 0.36
N THR A 28 -14.61 -5.94 -0.28
CA THR A 28 -13.78 -4.80 -0.68
C THR A 28 -13.04 -4.13 0.48
N ALA A 29 -13.63 -4.05 1.67
CA ALA A 29 -13.00 -3.40 2.82
C ALA A 29 -11.88 -4.27 3.43
N ILE A 30 -12.09 -5.59 3.48
CA ILE A 30 -11.10 -6.53 4.02
C ILE A 30 -9.94 -6.70 3.04
N GLU A 31 -10.20 -6.78 1.74
CA GLU A 31 -9.17 -6.91 0.70
C GLU A 31 -8.28 -5.67 0.63
N TYR A 32 -8.87 -4.47 0.55
CA TYR A 32 -8.08 -3.23 0.56
C TYR A 32 -7.38 -3.01 1.91
N GLY A 33 -7.99 -3.46 3.01
CA GLY A 33 -7.35 -3.47 4.32
C GLY A 33 -6.07 -4.33 4.32
N LEU A 34 -6.14 -5.56 3.80
CA LEU A 34 -4.99 -6.45 3.71
C LEU A 34 -3.90 -5.92 2.75
N ILE A 35 -4.32 -5.35 1.60
CA ILE A 35 -3.39 -4.73 0.65
C ILE A 35 -2.65 -3.55 1.31
N ALA A 36 -3.35 -2.71 2.09
CA ALA A 36 -2.72 -1.61 2.81
C ALA A 36 -1.67 -2.08 3.82
N VAL A 37 -1.94 -3.17 4.55
CA VAL A 37 -0.96 -3.79 5.46
C VAL A 37 0.26 -4.30 4.68
N ALA A 38 0.05 -5.00 3.56
CA ALA A 38 1.14 -5.51 2.74
C ALA A 38 2.03 -4.38 2.20
N LEU A 39 1.44 -3.28 1.73
CA LEU A 39 2.16 -2.09 1.28
C LEU A 39 2.95 -1.42 2.41
N ALA A 40 2.38 -1.32 3.61
CA ALA A 40 3.07 -0.75 4.76
C ALA A 40 4.32 -1.58 5.13
N ILE A 41 4.20 -2.90 5.16
CA ILE A 41 5.34 -3.81 5.42
C ILE A 41 6.43 -3.64 4.37
N LEU A 42 6.05 -3.57 3.08
CA LEU A 42 6.99 -3.35 1.98
C LEU A 42 7.77 -2.04 2.16
N ILE A 43 7.07 -0.95 2.48
CA ILE A 43 7.70 0.36 2.71
C ILE A 43 8.68 0.28 3.88
N ILE A 44 8.27 -0.31 5.01
CA ILE A 44 9.15 -0.46 6.19
C ILE A 44 10.39 -1.28 5.83
N ALA A 45 10.22 -2.42 5.17
CA ALA A 45 11.34 -3.30 4.81
C ALA A 45 12.37 -2.62 3.88
N VAL A 46 11.91 -1.83 2.91
CA VAL A 46 12.81 -1.16 1.94
C VAL A 46 13.45 0.11 2.52
N PHE A 47 12.69 0.90 3.27
CA PHE A 47 13.11 2.25 3.67
C PHE A 47 13.66 2.33 5.11
N TYR A 48 13.30 1.43 6.01
CA TYR A 48 13.66 1.48 7.44
C TYR A 48 14.71 0.43 7.88
N ASN A 49 15.27 -0.34 6.95
CA ASN A 49 16.39 -1.22 7.27
C ASN A 49 17.67 -0.39 7.53
N GLU A 50 18.55 -0.86 8.42
CA GLU A 50 19.84 -0.24 8.75
C GLU A 50 20.75 -0.11 7.51
N ASP A 51 20.69 -1.08 6.58
CA ASP A 51 21.35 -1.02 5.27
C ASP A 51 20.40 -0.58 4.13
N GLY A 52 19.26 0.01 4.52
CA GLY A 52 18.17 0.39 3.64
C GLY A 52 18.51 1.54 2.70
N PHE A 53 17.59 1.78 1.75
CA PHE A 53 17.79 2.79 0.71
C PHE A 53 18.05 4.20 1.27
N ILE A 54 17.32 4.60 2.34
CA ILE A 54 17.44 5.93 2.94
C ILE A 54 18.81 6.15 3.60
N VAL A 55 19.37 5.12 4.26
CA VAL A 55 20.67 5.22 4.92
C VAL A 55 21.77 5.45 3.87
N LYS A 56 21.79 4.62 2.82
CA LYS A 56 22.74 4.79 1.71
C LYS A 56 22.59 6.13 0.99
N LEU A 57 21.36 6.61 0.83
CA LEU A 57 21.11 7.91 0.23
C LEU A 57 21.67 9.04 1.10
N LYS A 58 21.43 8.99 2.42
CA LYS A 58 21.97 9.95 3.39
C LYS A 58 23.50 9.96 3.38
N GLU A 59 24.14 8.79 3.34
CA GLU A 59 25.60 8.68 3.25
C GLU A 59 26.14 9.37 2.00
N LYS A 60 25.56 9.12 0.82
CA LYS A 60 26.00 9.77 -0.44
C LYS A 60 25.86 11.28 -0.41
N PHE A 61 24.77 11.80 0.15
CA PHE A 61 24.61 13.25 0.33
C PHE A 61 25.58 13.82 1.37
N GLY A 62 25.93 13.05 2.40
CA GLY A 62 26.99 13.41 3.36
C GLY A 62 28.34 13.56 2.67
N THR A 63 28.77 12.54 1.91
CA THR A 63 30.01 12.58 1.12
C THR A 63 30.04 13.74 0.12
N LEU A 64 28.90 14.03 -0.54
CA LEU A 64 28.79 15.17 -1.43
C LEU A 64 28.99 16.49 -0.68
N THR A 65 28.37 16.64 0.49
CA THR A 65 28.51 17.83 1.34
C THR A 65 29.96 18.04 1.76
N GLU A 66 30.64 16.97 2.19
CA GLU A 66 32.07 17.00 2.53
C GLU A 66 32.93 17.42 1.34
N SER A 67 32.64 16.89 0.14
CA SER A 67 33.35 17.23 -1.10
C SER A 67 33.17 18.70 -1.52
N ILE A 68 31.98 19.26 -1.32
CA ILE A 68 31.70 20.67 -1.60
C ILE A 68 32.43 21.57 -0.60
N ASN A 69 32.39 21.20 0.69
CA ASN A 69 33.05 21.96 1.76
C ASN A 69 34.56 21.95 1.60
N SER A 70 35.15 20.81 1.23
CA SER A 70 36.60 20.72 0.96
C SER A 70 37.00 21.58 -0.24
N ALA A 71 36.25 21.51 -1.35
CA ALA A 71 36.51 22.34 -2.53
C ALA A 71 36.36 23.86 -2.27
N THR A 72 35.51 24.25 -1.31
CA THR A 72 35.28 25.65 -0.94
C THR A 72 36.30 26.14 0.09
N GLY A 73 36.63 25.32 1.09
CA GLY A 73 37.59 25.65 2.15
C GLY A 73 39.05 25.69 1.66
N ASP A 74 39.40 24.86 0.67
CA ASP A 74 40.75 24.80 0.11
C ASP A 74 41.07 26.02 -0.78
N LYS A 75 40.04 26.61 -1.42
CA LYS A 75 40.19 27.83 -2.22
C LYS A 75 40.29 29.13 -1.41
N LEU A 76 39.97 29.10 -0.12
CA LEU A 76 40.11 30.25 0.78
C LEU A 76 41.49 30.33 1.46
N LYS A 77 42.36 29.35 1.26
CA LYS A 77 43.76 29.37 1.75
C LYS A 77 44.79 29.79 0.70
N VAL A 78 44.35 30.20 -0.49
CA VAL A 78 45.23 30.78 -1.51
C VAL A 78 45.00 32.28 -1.59
N LYS A 79 45.47 32.99 -0.56
CA LYS A 79 45.93 34.38 -0.68
C LYS A 79 46.85 34.76 0.47
#